data_AF-A0ABD0VXL1-F1
#
_entry.id   AF-A0ABD0VXL1-F1
#
_cell.length_a   1.000
_cell.length_b   1.000
_cell.length_c   1.000
_cell.angle_alpha   90.00
_cell.angle_beta   90.00
_cell.angle_gamma   90.00
#
_symmetry.space_group_name_H-M   'P 1'
#
loop_
_entity.id
_entity.type
_entity.pdbx_description
1 polymer ?
#
loop_
_entity_poly.entity_id
_entity_poly.type
_entity_poly.pdbx_seq_one_letter_code
_entity_poly.pdbx_strand_id
1 'polypeptide(L)'
;MVISSRHPASRTLLYSGWEPVITAMVISSIGGLILDKTVSDPNLAGIVVYTPVINGIGGNLVAIQSSRISTHLHFHFAPGELPDEAKGCYYPCRTFCGSGANHRSAQVLLLLVLPGHLIFLYTIHLMKSGHTTLTPIFMTVYLAAALLQVFLLLCIADWMVYSMWGSGKDPDSFSIPYLTALGDLLGTALLAISFQFLWYIGDQDSDVGD
;
A
#
# COMPACT_ATOMS: atom_id res chain seq x y z
N MET A 1 -0.24 15.10 28.00
CA MET A 1 -1.40 15.64 27.25
C MET A 1 -1.82 17.05 27.70
N VAL A 2 -1.79 17.38 29.00
CA VAL A 2 -2.23 18.70 29.56
C VAL A 2 -1.32 19.89 29.20
N ILE A 3 -0.04 19.66 28.89
CA ILE A 3 0.91 20.75 28.57
C ILE A 3 0.83 21.17 27.08
N SER A 4 0.40 20.27 26.19
CA SER A 4 0.28 20.55 24.75
C SER A 4 -1.01 21.26 24.36
N SER A 5 -2.05 21.23 25.20
CA SER A 5 -3.37 21.84 24.90
C SER A 5 -3.39 23.38 24.99
N ARG A 6 -2.26 24.03 25.26
CA ARG A 6 -2.19 25.49 25.42
C ARG A 6 -2.02 26.25 24.10
N HIS A 7 -1.62 25.57 23.01
CA HIS A 7 -1.60 26.17 21.67
C HIS A 7 -2.85 25.75 20.86
N PRO A 8 -3.57 26.69 20.22
CA PRO A 8 -4.77 26.38 19.44
C PRO A 8 -4.49 25.40 18.29
N ALA A 9 -3.31 25.47 17.68
CA ALA A 9 -2.86 24.52 16.66
C ALA A 9 -2.72 23.08 17.20
N SER A 10 -2.19 22.92 18.42
CA SER A 10 -2.05 21.61 19.07
C SER A 10 -3.41 21.04 19.51
N ARG A 11 -4.39 21.89 19.83
CA ARG A 11 -5.74 21.43 20.17
C ARG A 11 -6.48 20.89 18.94
N THR A 12 -6.40 21.56 17.80
CA THR A 12 -7.00 21.09 16.55
C THR A 12 -6.36 19.77 16.08
N LEU A 13 -5.04 19.65 16.16
CA LEU A 13 -4.33 18.40 15.85
C LEU A 13 -4.72 17.25 16.81
N LEU A 14 -4.92 17.54 18.10
CA LEU A 14 -5.33 16.55 19.09
C LEU A 14 -6.78 16.09 18.97
N TYR A 15 -7.66 16.82 18.28
CA TYR A 15 -9.05 16.38 18.05
C TYR A 15 -9.25 15.79 16.64
N SER A 16 -8.60 16.36 15.61
CA SER A 16 -8.75 15.88 14.23
C SER A 16 -7.70 14.83 13.83
N GLY A 17 -6.59 14.71 14.53
CA GLY A 17 -5.51 13.76 14.20
C GLY A 17 -5.81 12.30 14.56
N TRP A 18 -6.76 12.04 15.46
CA TRP A 18 -7.11 10.66 15.84
C TRP A 18 -8.06 9.99 14.87
N GLU A 19 -8.91 10.76 14.18
CA GLU A 19 -9.85 10.24 13.18
C GLU A 19 -9.14 9.40 12.10
N PRO A 20 -8.06 9.90 11.45
CA PRO A 20 -7.38 9.11 10.43
C PRO A 20 -6.66 7.89 11.02
N VAL A 21 -6.12 8.01 12.22
CA VAL A 21 -5.40 6.91 12.88
C VAL A 21 -6.35 5.79 13.28
N ILE A 22 -7.49 6.10 13.90
CA ILE A 22 -8.48 5.10 14.32
C ILE A 22 -9.09 4.40 13.10
N THR A 23 -9.45 5.16 12.07
CA THR A 23 -10.01 4.59 10.84
C THR A 23 -8.97 3.71 10.13
N ALA A 24 -7.71 4.13 10.07
CA ALA A 24 -6.61 3.31 9.56
C ALA A 24 -6.43 2.01 10.37
N MET A 25 -6.51 2.07 11.71
CA MET A 25 -6.45 0.86 12.55
C MET A 25 -7.56 -0.12 12.22
N VAL A 26 -8.79 0.35 12.00
CA VAL A 26 -9.92 -0.51 11.61
C VAL A 26 -9.66 -1.19 10.27
N ILE A 27 -9.22 -0.44 9.25
CA ILE A 27 -8.91 -0.98 7.92
C ILE A 27 -7.79 -2.02 8.00
N SER A 28 -6.69 -1.70 8.70
CA SER A 28 -5.56 -2.63 8.86
C SER A 28 -5.95 -3.87 9.67
N SER A 29 -6.87 -3.74 10.63
CA SER A 29 -7.43 -4.90 11.37
C SER A 29 -8.16 -5.87 10.46
N ILE A 30 -8.87 -5.40 9.42
CA ILE A 30 -9.49 -6.29 8.42
C ILE A 30 -8.40 -7.07 7.67
N GLY A 31 -7.30 -6.41 7.29
CA GLY A 31 -6.13 -7.08 6.72
C GLY A 31 -5.56 -8.14 7.65
N GLY A 32 -5.41 -7.82 8.94
CA GLY A 32 -4.98 -8.76 9.97
C GLY A 32 -5.90 -9.97 10.12
N LEU A 33 -7.22 -9.80 10.02
CA LEU A 33 -8.18 -10.91 10.04
C LEU A 33 -8.06 -11.82 8.80
N ILE A 34 -7.82 -11.24 7.62
CA ILE A 34 -7.55 -12.02 6.41
C ILE A 34 -6.26 -12.82 6.57
N LEU A 35 -5.22 -12.20 7.13
CA LEU A 35 -3.97 -12.89 7.44
C LEU A 35 -4.24 -14.06 8.38
N ASP A 36 -4.82 -13.81 9.56
CA ASP A 36 -5.11 -14.80 10.59
C ASP A 36 -5.91 -16.00 10.05
N LYS A 37 -6.95 -15.72 9.26
CA LYS A 37 -7.75 -16.76 8.62
C LYS A 37 -6.98 -17.57 7.58
N THR A 38 -6.00 -16.97 6.92
CA THR A 38 -5.14 -17.61 5.92
C THR A 38 -4.05 -18.43 6.60
N VAL A 39 -3.37 -17.92 7.65
CA VAL A 39 -2.32 -18.67 8.37
C VAL A 39 -2.88 -19.87 9.12
N SER A 40 -4.17 -19.84 9.45
CA SER A 40 -4.87 -20.98 10.07
C SER A 40 -4.86 -22.23 9.20
N ASP A 41 -4.64 -22.09 7.88
CA ASP A 41 -4.40 -23.22 6.99
C ASP A 41 -2.88 -23.52 6.94
N PRO A 42 -2.42 -24.71 7.38
CA PRO A 42 -1.00 -25.04 7.41
C PRO A 42 -0.33 -24.95 6.04
N ASN A 43 -1.08 -25.13 4.94
CA ASN A 43 -0.53 -25.03 3.58
C ASN A 43 -0.24 -23.59 3.16
N LEU A 44 -0.84 -22.60 3.84
CA LEU A 44 -0.74 -21.18 3.51
C LEU A 44 0.04 -20.40 4.57
N ALA A 45 0.54 -21.06 5.62
CA ALA A 45 1.28 -20.44 6.72
C ALA A 45 2.52 -19.66 6.25
N GLY A 46 3.12 -20.04 5.10
CA GLY A 46 4.24 -19.32 4.50
C GLY A 46 3.96 -17.85 4.16
N ILE A 47 2.69 -17.44 4.06
CA ILE A 47 2.27 -16.06 3.79
C ILE A 47 2.85 -15.04 4.78
N VAL A 48 3.07 -15.44 6.04
CA VAL A 48 3.53 -14.54 7.11
C VAL A 48 4.92 -13.97 6.85
N VAL A 49 5.77 -14.69 6.12
CA VAL A 49 7.13 -14.27 5.80
C VAL A 49 7.13 -13.15 4.75
N TYR A 50 6.13 -13.17 3.85
CA TYR A 50 6.05 -12.24 2.72
C TYR A 50 5.15 -11.02 3.00
N THR A 51 4.24 -11.12 3.97
CA THR A 51 3.30 -10.04 4.33
C THR A 51 4.01 -8.74 4.74
N PRO A 52 5.05 -8.75 5.60
CA PRO A 52 5.78 -7.52 5.95
C PRO A 52 6.45 -6.85 4.75
N VAL A 53 6.90 -7.64 3.77
CA VAL A 53 7.56 -7.14 2.56
C VAL A 53 6.56 -6.43 1.65
N ILE A 54 5.44 -7.09 1.33
CA ILE A 54 4.45 -6.53 0.41
C ILE A 54 3.78 -5.28 0.98
N ASN A 55 3.40 -5.32 2.26
CA ASN A 55 2.77 -4.19 2.92
C ASN A 55 3.79 -3.06 3.15
N GLY A 56 5.02 -3.39 3.55
CA GLY A 56 6.08 -2.42 3.80
C GLY A 56 6.51 -1.67 2.55
N ILE A 57 6.75 -2.37 1.43
CA ILE A 57 7.10 -1.72 0.16
C ILE A 57 5.91 -0.89 -0.34
N GLY A 58 4.72 -1.49 -0.41
CA GLY A 58 3.54 -0.81 -0.91
C GLY A 58 3.17 0.45 -0.13
N GLY A 59 3.11 0.34 1.20
CA GLY A 59 2.79 1.44 2.11
C GLY A 59 3.80 2.59 2.07
N ASN A 60 5.09 2.29 1.94
CA ASN A 60 6.12 3.33 1.86
C ASN A 60 6.12 4.06 0.52
N LEU A 61 6.00 3.32 -0.60
CA LEU A 61 5.97 3.94 -1.94
C LEU A 61 4.77 4.85 -2.10
N VAL A 62 3.60 4.42 -1.64
CA VAL A 62 2.38 5.22 -1.73
C VAL A 62 2.45 6.46 -0.85
N ALA A 63 3.05 6.38 0.34
CA ALA A 63 3.25 7.53 1.23
C ALA A 63 4.19 8.58 0.62
N ILE A 64 5.25 8.14 -0.06
CA ILE A 64 6.14 9.03 -0.81
C ILE A 64 5.37 9.73 -1.93
N GLN A 65 4.54 9.00 -2.68
CA GLN A 65 3.76 9.58 -3.76
C GLN A 65 2.71 10.57 -3.23
N SER A 66 1.95 10.21 -2.19
CA SER A 66 0.93 11.09 -1.63
C SER A 66 1.54 12.39 -1.08
N SER A 67 2.67 12.30 -0.39
CA SER A 67 3.38 13.46 0.14
C SER A 67 3.90 14.37 -0.96
N ARG A 68 4.38 13.82 -2.08
CA ARG A 68 4.80 14.60 -3.25
C ARG A 68 3.64 15.35 -3.89
N ILE A 69 2.49 14.68 -4.07
CA ILE A 69 1.29 15.31 -4.65
C ILE A 69 0.79 16.41 -3.71
N SER A 70 0.73 16.15 -2.39
CA SER A 70 0.36 17.14 -1.37
C SER A 70 1.27 18.36 -1.41
N THR A 71 2.59 18.14 -1.39
CA THR A 71 3.59 19.21 -1.46
C THR A 71 3.42 20.04 -2.73
N HIS A 72 3.22 19.39 -3.88
CA HIS A 72 2.96 20.09 -5.13
C HIS A 72 1.71 20.97 -5.06
N LEU A 73 0.62 20.48 -4.44
CA LEU A 73 -0.61 21.22 -4.25
C LEU A 73 -0.40 22.44 -3.35
N HIS A 74 0.26 22.28 -2.21
CA HIS A 74 0.58 23.38 -1.28
C HIS A 74 1.41 24.50 -1.92
N PHE A 75 2.28 24.18 -2.89
CA PHE A 75 3.09 25.20 -3.58
C PHE A 75 2.36 25.94 -4.71
N HIS A 76 1.34 25.33 -5.33
CA HIS A 76 0.76 25.85 -6.58
C HIS A 76 -0.71 26.25 -6.48
N PHE A 77 -1.43 25.83 -5.44
CA PHE A 77 -2.87 26.06 -5.30
C PHE A 77 -3.20 26.54 -3.90
N ALA A 78 -4.25 27.36 -3.78
CA ALA A 78 -4.81 27.65 -2.46
C ALA A 78 -5.57 26.41 -1.92
N PRO A 79 -5.65 26.22 -0.59
CA PRO A 79 -6.44 25.15 -0.01
C PRO A 79 -7.89 25.15 -0.52
N GLY A 80 -8.37 24.02 -1.04
CA GLY A 80 -9.70 23.89 -1.65
C GLY A 80 -9.75 24.17 -3.16
N GLU A 81 -8.71 24.76 -3.74
CA GLU A 81 -8.61 24.95 -5.20
C GLU A 81 -8.00 23.71 -5.85
N LEU A 82 -8.78 23.05 -6.71
CA LEU A 82 -8.30 21.92 -7.50
C LEU A 82 -7.70 22.37 -8.84
N PRO A 83 -6.60 21.74 -9.29
CA PRO A 83 -6.16 21.88 -10.68
C PRO A 83 -7.28 21.49 -11.65
N ASP A 84 -7.33 22.11 -12.83
CA ASP A 84 -8.37 21.81 -13.84
C ASP A 84 -8.36 20.35 -14.27
N GLU A 85 -7.17 19.74 -14.31
CA GLU A 85 -6.98 18.30 -14.53
C GLU A 85 -7.74 17.46 -13.48
N ALA A 86 -7.82 17.93 -12.23
CA ALA A 86 -8.44 17.24 -11.10
C ALA A 86 -9.95 17.46 -10.95
N LYS A 87 -10.55 18.38 -11.72
CA LYS A 87 -12.00 18.64 -11.70
C LYS A 87 -12.81 17.62 -12.51
N GLY A 88 -12.15 16.80 -13.34
CA GLY A 88 -12.78 15.76 -14.17
C GLY A 88 -13.02 14.43 -13.46
N CYS A 89 -13.72 13.51 -14.13
CA CYS A 89 -13.91 12.14 -13.64
C CYS A 89 -12.56 11.41 -13.52
N TYR A 90 -12.36 10.69 -12.41
CA TYR A 90 -11.13 9.95 -12.18
C TYR A 90 -11.06 8.68 -13.04
N TYR A 91 -9.91 8.43 -13.66
CA TYR A 91 -9.60 7.18 -14.33
C TYR A 91 -8.12 6.78 -14.10
N PRO A 92 -7.80 5.48 -13.94
CA PRO A 92 -6.46 5.02 -13.53
C PRO A 92 -5.32 5.44 -14.47
N CYS A 93 -5.59 5.49 -15.78
CA CYS A 93 -4.59 5.95 -16.76
C CYS A 93 -4.16 7.40 -16.54
N ARG A 94 -4.97 8.22 -15.85
CA ARG A 94 -4.58 9.59 -15.53
C ARG A 94 -3.38 9.64 -14.60
N THR A 95 -3.27 8.72 -13.63
CA THR A 95 -2.16 8.71 -12.67
C THR A 95 -0.81 8.40 -13.33
N PHE A 96 -0.81 7.65 -14.44
CA PHE A 96 0.41 7.18 -15.11
C PHE A 96 0.69 7.84 -16.47
N CYS A 97 -0.32 8.32 -17.18
CA CYS A 97 -0.20 8.86 -18.54
C CYS A 97 -0.38 10.39 -18.51
N GLY A 98 0.68 11.10 -18.13
CA GLY A 98 0.72 12.57 -18.16
C GLY A 98 2.14 13.11 -18.21
N SER A 99 2.27 14.40 -18.55
CA SER A 99 3.59 15.07 -18.70
C SER A 99 4.16 15.58 -17.37
N GLY A 100 3.32 15.68 -16.32
CA GLY A 100 3.70 16.25 -15.03
C GLY A 100 4.66 15.38 -14.20
N ALA A 101 5.41 16.02 -13.30
CA ALA A 101 6.39 15.35 -12.42
C ALA A 101 5.76 14.24 -11.55
N ASN A 102 4.50 14.39 -11.15
CA ASN A 102 3.77 13.40 -10.37
C ASN A 102 3.54 12.09 -11.14
N HIS A 103 3.26 12.16 -12.44
CA HIS A 103 3.11 11.00 -13.32
C HIS A 103 4.43 10.24 -13.47
N ARG A 104 5.54 10.96 -13.69
CA ARG A 104 6.88 10.35 -13.76
C ARG A 104 7.26 9.69 -12.43
N SER A 105 6.94 10.34 -11.31
CA SER A 105 7.14 9.77 -9.97
C SER A 105 6.37 8.45 -9.81
N ALA A 106 5.08 8.41 -10.18
CA ALA A 106 4.27 7.19 -10.10
C ALA A 106 4.84 6.04 -10.95
N GLN A 107 5.30 6.34 -12.18
CA GLN A 107 5.93 5.35 -13.06
C GLN A 107 7.25 4.81 -12.47
N VAL A 108 8.09 5.69 -11.93
CA VAL A 108 9.37 5.28 -11.31
C VAL A 108 9.11 4.43 -10.07
N LEU A 109 8.13 4.81 -9.23
CA LEU A 109 7.77 4.03 -8.05
C LEU A 109 7.21 2.65 -8.42
N LEU A 110 6.39 2.57 -9.47
CA LEU A 110 5.89 1.29 -9.98
C LEU A 110 7.04 0.41 -10.53
N LEU A 111 8.01 1.01 -11.23
CA LEU A 111 9.19 0.30 -11.71
C LEU A 111 10.08 -0.21 -10.57
N LEU A 112 10.17 0.56 -9.47
CA LEU A 112 10.97 0.21 -8.29
C LEU A 112 10.43 -1.02 -7.53
N VAL A 113 9.16 -1.37 -7.72
CA VAL A 113 8.54 -2.57 -7.14
C VAL A 113 9.31 -3.82 -7.53
N LEU A 114 9.65 -3.98 -8.81
CA LEU A 114 10.35 -5.17 -9.30
C LEU A 114 11.70 -5.42 -8.61
N PRO A 115 12.69 -4.52 -8.68
CA PRO A 115 13.97 -4.74 -8.01
C PRO A 115 13.83 -4.77 -6.48
N GLY A 116 12.92 -3.97 -5.90
CA GLY A 116 12.67 -3.97 -4.46
C GLY A 116 12.23 -5.35 -3.96
N HIS A 117 11.18 -5.91 -4.56
CA HIS A 117 10.68 -7.23 -4.18
C HIS A 117 11.67 -8.35 -4.47
N LEU A 118 12.39 -8.31 -5.60
CA LEU A 118 13.40 -9.32 -5.93
C LEU A 118 14.52 -9.38 -4.88
N ILE A 119 14.99 -8.23 -4.39
CA ILE A 119 16.02 -8.17 -3.33
C ILE A 119 15.51 -8.85 -2.06
N PHE A 120 14.29 -8.52 -1.61
CA PHE A 120 13.72 -9.11 -0.39
C PHE A 120 13.45 -10.62 -0.53
N LEU A 121 12.93 -11.07 -1.69
CA LEU A 121 12.76 -12.50 -1.96
C LEU A 121 14.08 -13.26 -1.89
N TYR A 122 15.14 -12.70 -2.49
CA TYR A 122 16.47 -13.29 -2.43
C TYR A 122 17.04 -13.31 -1.01
N THR A 123 16.85 -12.25 -0.22
CA THR A 123 17.22 -12.24 1.20
C THR A 123 16.49 -13.32 2.00
N ILE A 124 15.18 -13.47 1.81
CA ILE A 124 14.38 -14.53 2.48
C ILE A 124 14.92 -15.92 2.12
N HIS A 125 15.29 -16.13 0.85
CA HIS A 125 15.91 -17.38 0.40
C HIS A 125 17.21 -17.70 1.13
N LEU A 126 18.10 -16.70 1.24
CA LEU A 126 19.40 -16.85 1.90
C LEU A 126 19.27 -17.10 3.41
N MET A 127 18.26 -16.52 4.05
CA MET A 127 18.03 -16.66 5.49
C MET A 127 17.45 -18.03 5.88
N LYS A 128 17.22 -18.96 4.93
CA LYS A 128 16.62 -20.29 5.15
C LYS A 128 15.38 -20.28 6.06
N SER A 129 14.64 -19.17 6.06
CA SER A 129 13.55 -18.91 7.02
C SER A 129 12.16 -19.30 6.50
N GLY A 130 12.07 -20.03 5.40
CA GLY A 130 10.80 -20.54 4.87
C GLY A 130 10.99 -21.92 4.27
N HIS A 131 10.13 -22.87 4.68
CA HIS A 131 10.02 -24.19 4.06
C HIS A 131 9.41 -24.15 2.64
N THR A 132 9.14 -22.94 2.11
CA THR A 132 8.63 -22.73 0.75
C THR A 132 9.79 -22.54 -0.22
N THR A 133 9.98 -23.52 -1.11
CA THR A 133 10.90 -23.40 -2.25
C THR A 133 10.46 -22.24 -3.14
N LEU A 134 11.39 -21.32 -3.46
CA LEU A 134 11.14 -20.23 -4.42
C LEU A 134 11.01 -20.81 -5.83
N THR A 135 9.82 -21.29 -6.18
CA THR A 135 9.55 -21.74 -7.54
C THR A 135 9.40 -20.52 -8.47
N PRO A 136 9.78 -20.64 -9.76
CA PRO A 136 9.54 -19.58 -10.75
C PRO A 136 8.07 -19.18 -10.87
N ILE A 137 7.16 -20.13 -10.64
CA ILE A 137 5.71 -19.91 -10.64
C ILE A 137 5.32 -19.03 -9.46
N PHE A 138 5.77 -19.36 -8.24
CA PHE A 138 5.56 -18.54 -7.05
C PHE A 138 6.07 -17.11 -7.26
N MET A 139 7.30 -16.95 -7.76
CA MET A 139 7.88 -15.63 -8.01
C MET A 139 7.06 -14.80 -9.00
N THR A 140 6.55 -15.41 -10.07
CA THR A 140 5.74 -14.72 -11.08
C THR A 140 4.40 -14.26 -10.50
N VAL A 141 3.69 -15.14 -9.79
CA VAL A 141 2.40 -14.81 -9.16
C VAL A 141 2.59 -13.75 -8.07
N TYR A 142 3.60 -13.89 -7.22
CA TYR A 142 3.93 -12.92 -6.17
C TYR A 142 4.26 -11.53 -6.74
N LEU A 143 5.11 -11.46 -7.77
CA LEU A 143 5.46 -10.18 -8.40
C LEU A 143 4.25 -9.54 -9.09
N ALA A 144 3.38 -10.34 -9.71
CA ALA A 144 2.13 -9.83 -10.29
C ALA A 144 1.21 -9.24 -9.21
N ALA A 145 1.06 -9.90 -8.07
CA ALA A 145 0.29 -9.41 -6.94
C ALA A 145 0.88 -8.12 -6.36
N ALA A 146 2.21 -8.04 -6.18
CA ALA A 146 2.90 -6.84 -5.71
C ALA A 146 2.74 -5.65 -6.67
N LEU A 147 2.89 -5.88 -7.97
CA LEU A 147 2.66 -4.85 -8.99
C LEU A 147 1.22 -4.35 -8.98
N LEU A 148 0.25 -5.28 -8.93
CA LEU A 148 -1.17 -4.93 -8.86
C LEU A 148 -1.49 -4.13 -7.59
N GLN A 149 -0.93 -4.54 -6.45
CA GLN A 149 -1.10 -3.88 -5.17
C GLN A 149 -0.61 -2.43 -5.21
N VAL A 150 0.63 -2.19 -5.67
CA VAL A 150 1.20 -0.84 -5.76
C VAL A 150 0.48 -0.01 -6.83
N PHE A 151 0.10 -0.60 -7.97
CA PHE A 151 -0.68 0.08 -9.00
C PHE A 151 -2.01 0.62 -8.44
N LEU A 152 -2.77 -0.23 -7.74
CA LEU A 152 -4.03 0.17 -7.11
C LEU A 152 -3.81 1.26 -6.06
N LEU A 153 -2.79 1.13 -5.22
CA LEU A 153 -2.46 2.13 -4.20
C LEU A 153 -2.09 3.48 -4.80
N LEU A 154 -1.27 3.52 -5.85
CA LEU A 154 -0.90 4.78 -6.50
C LEU A 154 -2.12 5.46 -7.11
N CYS A 155 -3.06 4.69 -7.68
CA CYS A 155 -4.32 5.22 -8.18
C CYS A 155 -5.17 5.82 -7.06
N ILE A 156 -5.33 5.08 -5.96
CA ILE A 156 -6.10 5.53 -4.79
C ILE A 156 -5.45 6.77 -4.17
N ALA A 157 -4.12 6.84 -4.10
CA ALA A 157 -3.39 7.99 -3.57
C ALA A 157 -3.64 9.26 -4.37
N ASP A 158 -3.54 9.16 -5.69
CA ASP A 158 -3.81 10.29 -6.59
C ASP A 158 -5.23 10.83 -6.37
N TRP A 159 -6.23 9.94 -6.46
CA TRP A 159 -7.63 10.31 -6.23
C TRP A 159 -7.87 10.91 -4.84
N MET A 160 -7.36 10.25 -3.80
CA MET A 160 -7.66 10.62 -2.42
C MET A 160 -6.99 11.94 -2.03
N VAL A 161 -5.75 12.21 -2.46
CA VAL A 161 -5.07 13.48 -2.18
C VAL A 161 -5.83 14.65 -2.79
N TYR A 162 -6.25 14.55 -4.05
CA TYR A 162 -7.06 15.59 -4.69
C TYR A 162 -8.44 15.74 -4.02
N SER A 163 -9.09 14.64 -3.64
CA SER A 163 -10.39 14.67 -2.96
C SER A 163 -10.31 15.36 -1.58
N MET A 164 -9.26 15.06 -0.80
CA MET A 164 -9.00 15.68 0.50
C MET A 164 -8.68 17.17 0.35
N TRP A 165 -7.84 17.51 -0.62
CA TRP A 165 -7.49 18.89 -0.93
C TRP A 165 -8.72 19.73 -1.28
N GLY A 166 -9.60 19.21 -2.15
CA GLY A 166 -10.87 19.85 -2.51
C GLY A 166 -11.84 20.01 -1.33
N SER A 167 -11.74 19.14 -0.32
CA SER A 167 -12.51 19.22 0.91
C SER A 167 -11.88 20.15 1.97
N GLY A 168 -10.78 20.84 1.64
CA GLY A 168 -10.03 21.70 2.56
C GLY A 168 -9.31 20.94 3.69
N LYS A 169 -9.14 19.61 3.55
CA LYS A 169 -8.37 18.80 4.51
C LYS A 169 -6.93 18.70 4.03
N ASP A 170 -5.98 18.77 4.97
CA ASP A 170 -4.57 18.58 4.67
C ASP A 170 -4.28 17.11 4.31
N PRO A 171 -3.98 16.78 3.06
CA PRO A 171 -3.84 15.39 2.63
C PRO A 171 -2.65 14.70 3.31
N ASP A 172 -1.59 15.40 3.70
CA ASP A 172 -0.46 14.74 4.40
C ASP A 172 -0.88 14.14 5.75
N SER A 173 -1.77 14.82 6.46
CA SER A 173 -2.24 14.40 7.79
C SER A 173 -3.25 13.25 7.74
N PHE A 174 -4.02 13.13 6.66
CA PHE A 174 -5.13 12.16 6.55
C PHE A 174 -4.88 11.04 5.53
N SER A 175 -4.24 11.34 4.39
CA SER A 175 -4.07 10.37 3.30
C SER A 175 -3.06 9.29 3.63
N ILE A 176 -1.95 9.62 4.29
CA ILE A 176 -0.87 8.67 4.56
C ILE A 176 -1.36 7.51 5.45
N PRO A 177 -2.00 7.75 6.63
CA PRO A 177 -2.53 6.65 7.44
C PRO A 177 -3.51 5.75 6.69
N TYR A 178 -4.39 6.33 5.86
CA TYR A 178 -5.36 5.58 5.06
C TYR A 178 -4.70 4.75 3.97
N LEU A 179 -3.73 5.31 3.24
CA LEU A 179 -3.03 4.61 2.17
C LEU A 179 -2.18 3.47 2.72
N THR A 180 -1.52 3.67 3.86
CA THR A 180 -0.78 2.60 4.52
C THR A 180 -1.72 1.48 4.96
N ALA A 181 -2.85 1.79 5.61
CA ALA A 181 -3.80 0.76 6.02
C ALA A 181 -4.47 0.04 4.84
N LEU A 182 -4.79 0.75 3.76
CA LEU A 182 -5.23 0.14 2.51
C LEU A 182 -4.14 -0.72 1.88
N GLY A 183 -2.87 -0.33 2.02
CA GLY A 183 -1.73 -1.12 1.60
C GLY A 183 -1.63 -2.44 2.36
N ASP A 184 -1.81 -2.39 3.70
CA ASP A 184 -1.87 -3.59 4.53
C ASP A 184 -2.99 -4.53 4.10
N LEU A 185 -4.20 -3.98 3.90
CA LEU A 185 -5.38 -4.75 3.51
C LEU A 185 -5.21 -5.37 2.11
N LEU A 186 -4.87 -4.56 1.11
CA LEU A 186 -4.73 -5.00 -0.28
C LEU A 186 -3.55 -5.95 -0.45
N GLY A 187 -2.40 -5.66 0.17
CA GLY A 187 -1.22 -6.52 0.13
C GLY A 187 -1.50 -7.89 0.73
N THR A 188 -2.10 -7.92 1.92
CA THR A 188 -2.47 -9.18 2.57
C THR A 188 -3.52 -9.95 1.76
N ALA A 189 -4.56 -9.29 1.26
CA ALA A 189 -5.63 -9.94 0.50
C ALA A 189 -5.12 -10.51 -0.85
N LEU A 190 -4.35 -9.73 -1.61
CA LEU A 190 -3.79 -10.18 -2.89
C LEU A 190 -2.76 -11.30 -2.71
N LEU A 191 -1.98 -11.24 -1.64
CA LEU A 191 -1.05 -12.29 -1.28
C LEU A 191 -1.79 -13.58 -0.88
N ALA A 192 -2.85 -13.48 -0.07
CA ALA A 192 -3.69 -14.63 0.28
C ALA A 192 -4.32 -15.27 -0.96
N ILE A 193 -4.84 -14.46 -1.90
CA ILE A 193 -5.37 -14.95 -3.18
C ILE A 193 -4.28 -15.65 -3.99
N SER A 194 -3.06 -15.11 -3.99
CA SER A 194 -1.91 -15.70 -4.69
C SER A 194 -1.54 -17.08 -4.13
N PHE A 195 -1.49 -17.23 -2.81
CA PHE A 195 -1.24 -18.52 -2.15
C PHE A 195 -2.36 -19.53 -2.40
N GLN A 196 -3.62 -19.10 -2.33
CA GLN A 196 -4.79 -19.94 -2.68
C GLN A 196 -4.75 -20.39 -4.15
N PHE A 197 -4.38 -19.50 -5.05
CA PHE A 197 -4.25 -19.78 -6.48
C PHE A 197 -3.13 -20.79 -6.75
N LEU A 198 -1.97 -20.62 -6.11
CA LEU A 198 -0.85 -21.56 -6.22
C LEU A 198 -1.19 -22.95 -5.65
N TRP A 199 -1.91 -22.98 -4.53
CA TRP A 199 -2.44 -24.23 -3.97
C TRP A 199 -3.39 -24.93 -4.96
N TYR A 200 -4.31 -24.18 -5.59
CA TYR A 200 -5.26 -24.73 -6.56
C TYR A 200 -4.60 -25.22 -7.85
N ILE A 201 -3.56 -24.54 -8.33
CA ILE A 201 -2.85 -24.90 -9.58
C ILE A 201 -1.96 -26.14 -9.41
N GLY A 202 -1.77 -26.61 -8.19
CA GLY A 202 -1.06 -27.86 -7.95
C GLY A 202 0.44 -27.67 -7.91
N ASP A 203 0.92 -26.92 -6.91
CA ASP A 203 2.12 -27.36 -6.18
C ASP A 203 1.71 -28.45 -5.16
N GLN A 204 1.08 -29.51 -5.67
CA GLN A 204 0.67 -30.69 -4.92
C GLN A 204 1.60 -31.90 -5.16
N ASP A 205 2.77 -31.67 -5.77
CA ASP A 205 3.87 -32.63 -5.87
C ASP A 205 5.17 -31.87 -5.64
N SER A 206 5.84 -31.94 -4.48
CA SER A 206 6.65 -33.09 -4.07
C SER A 206 6.97 -33.03 -2.56
N ASP A 207 6.79 -34.13 -1.84
CA ASP A 207 7.34 -34.46 -0.50
C ASP A 207 7.00 -33.56 0.70
N VAL A 208 5.81 -33.78 1.29
CA VAL A 208 5.65 -33.71 2.76
C VAL A 208 4.95 -34.98 3.23
N GLY A 209 5.63 -36.09 2.98
CA GLY A 209 5.24 -37.43 3.35
C GLY A 209 6.47 -38.31 3.47
N ASP A 210 7.50 -37.82 4.17
CA ASP A 210 8.47 -38.57 4.99
C ASP A 210 9.28 -37.58 5.86
#